data_AF-A0A084T324-F1
#
_entry.id   AF-A0A084T324-F1
#
_cell.length_a   1.000
_cell.length_b   1.000
_cell.length_c   1.000
_cell.angle_alpha   90.00
_cell.angle_beta   90.00
_cell.angle_gamma   90.00
#
_symmetry.space_group_name_H-M   'P 1'
#
loop_
_entity.id
_entity.type
_entity.pdbx_description
1 polymer ?
#
loop_
_entity_poly.entity_id
_entity_poly.type
_entity_poly.pdbx_seq_one_letter_code
_entity_poly.pdbx_strand_id
1 'polypeptide(L)'
;MGVNGSLEHLKASNAVTPKVDKGRREPQSTQVSTTTPSSSKALSINEVEQERQPSDWCNYIFGTLLSIYESTWIKSYGRRPTGRFLDFADSLTEAELMRVMQHCRERLQAGEKWPPIMGELTLLKTQLTESESLEALNRVVNKEPNNQLEKWIMQNKGYELRRLPQSLIVRRFKEFYREAMSLQEKGKLVTEVPKGLAQHSVKNLVDLKREEFEQQHGKSLDPRIAAILSNREKEQE
;
A
#
# COMPACT_ATOMS: atom_id res chain seq x y z
N MET A 1 7.21 42.28 33.77
CA MET A 1 8.39 42.69 32.98
C MET A 1 8.48 41.78 31.78
N GLY A 2 7.99 42.27 30.64
CA GLY A 2 8.01 41.56 29.37
C GLY A 2 9.27 41.87 28.58
N VAL A 3 9.72 40.89 27.81
CA VAL A 3 10.70 41.08 26.73
C VAL A 3 10.05 40.55 25.45
N ASN A 4 9.50 41.47 24.67
CA ASN A 4 9.00 41.23 23.33
C ASN A 4 10.20 41.09 22.38
N GLY A 5 10.38 39.89 21.83
CA GLY A 5 11.29 39.65 20.71
C GLY A 5 10.68 40.14 19.41
N SER A 6 11.07 41.35 19.02
CA SER A 6 10.78 41.99 17.74
C SER A 6 11.27 41.13 16.57
N LEU A 7 10.38 40.83 15.62
CA LEU A 7 10.70 40.26 14.31
C LEU A 7 10.12 41.16 13.21
N GLU A 8 10.37 42.46 13.37
CA GLU A 8 10.20 43.51 12.37
C GLU A 8 11.51 43.66 11.59
N HIS A 9 11.80 42.73 10.68
CA HIS A 9 12.81 42.95 9.66
C HIS A 9 12.32 42.43 8.30
N LEU A 10 11.95 43.43 7.47
CA LEU A 10 12.19 43.45 6.03
C LEU A 10 11.13 42.79 5.13
N LYS A 11 9.89 43.24 5.30
CA LYS A 11 9.08 43.66 4.15
C LYS A 11 9.71 44.91 3.53
N ALA A 12 10.29 44.80 2.34
CA ALA A 12 10.35 45.84 1.29
C ALA A 12 11.47 45.53 0.28
N SER A 13 11.07 45.19 -0.95
CA SER A 13 11.83 45.42 -2.19
C SER A 13 10.84 45.19 -3.33
N ASN A 14 10.07 46.22 -3.67
CA ASN A 14 10.35 47.20 -4.73
C ASN A 14 9.63 46.84 -6.03
N ALA A 15 8.41 47.37 -6.12
CA ALA A 15 7.76 47.70 -7.37
C ALA A 15 8.52 48.85 -8.04
N VAL A 16 8.88 48.71 -9.31
CA VAL A 16 9.20 49.83 -10.21
C VAL A 16 8.75 49.45 -11.64
N THR A 17 7.63 50.00 -12.07
CA THR A 17 7.41 50.45 -13.47
C THR A 17 7.83 51.93 -13.52
N PRO A 18 8.32 52.47 -14.66
CA PRO A 18 7.43 53.33 -15.46
C PRO A 18 7.80 53.54 -16.97
N LYS A 19 6.91 54.33 -17.62
CA LYS A 19 6.93 55.01 -18.96
C LYS A 19 6.32 54.19 -20.10
N VAL A 20 5.09 54.46 -20.57
CA VAL A 20 4.46 55.70 -21.10
C VAL A 20 5.26 56.31 -22.25
N ASP A 21 4.81 56.04 -23.47
CA ASP A 21 4.97 56.98 -24.57
C ASP A 21 3.63 57.24 -25.27
N LYS A 22 3.44 58.50 -25.63
CA LYS A 22 2.25 59.18 -26.13
C LYS A 22 2.22 59.10 -27.65
N GLY A 23 1.04 58.79 -28.21
CA GLY A 23 0.75 59.01 -29.63
C GLY A 23 -0.73 59.29 -29.84
N ARG A 24 -1.11 60.57 -29.74
CA ARG A 24 -2.46 61.13 -29.97
C ARG A 24 -2.52 61.77 -31.36
N ARG A 25 -3.53 61.41 -32.18
CA ARG A 25 -4.19 62.15 -33.29
C ARG A 25 -5.28 61.20 -33.83
N GLU A 26 -6.52 61.50 -34.15
CA GLU A 26 -7.51 62.59 -34.06
C GLU A 26 -8.88 61.90 -34.37
N PRO A 27 -10.04 62.43 -33.95
CA PRO A 27 -11.34 61.82 -34.24
C PRO A 27 -11.98 62.46 -35.48
N GLN A 28 -12.51 61.64 -36.40
CA GLN A 28 -13.56 62.10 -37.33
C GLN A 28 -14.72 61.11 -37.36
N SER A 29 -15.87 61.65 -36.98
CA SER A 29 -17.20 61.10 -37.07
C SER A 29 -17.70 61.23 -38.50
N THR A 30 -18.22 60.17 -39.10
CA THR A 30 -19.30 60.25 -40.11
C THR A 30 -20.17 59.00 -40.02
N GLN A 31 -21.47 59.24 -40.08
CA GLN A 31 -22.58 58.37 -39.75
C GLN A 31 -22.97 57.36 -40.85
N VAL A 32 -23.48 56.21 -40.39
CA VAL A 32 -24.65 55.45 -40.86
C VAL A 32 -24.63 54.80 -42.26
N SER A 33 -24.67 53.46 -42.28
CA SER A 33 -25.80 52.68 -42.81
C SER A 33 -25.65 51.17 -42.58
N THR A 34 -26.65 50.63 -41.92
CA THR A 34 -27.17 49.24 -41.86
C THR A 34 -26.64 48.20 -42.86
N THR A 35 -26.26 47.01 -42.38
CA THR A 35 -26.90 45.69 -42.66
C THR A 35 -26.09 44.53 -42.05
N THR A 36 -26.71 43.74 -41.18
CA THR A 36 -26.36 42.34 -40.82
C THR A 36 -26.58 41.43 -42.05
N PRO A 37 -25.98 40.21 -42.19
CA PRO A 37 -25.73 39.18 -41.16
C PRO A 37 -24.26 38.72 -41.06
N SER A 38 -23.72 38.42 -39.86
CA SER A 38 -23.76 37.12 -39.18
C SER A 38 -23.27 35.95 -40.05
N SER A 39 -22.33 35.10 -39.66
CA SER A 39 -21.53 34.98 -38.44
C SER A 39 -20.36 34.07 -38.81
N SER A 40 -19.14 34.56 -38.59
CA SER A 40 -17.91 33.78 -38.62
C SER A 40 -18.01 32.58 -37.68
N LYS A 41 -17.72 31.39 -38.22
CA LYS A 41 -17.51 30.14 -37.47
C LYS A 41 -16.57 30.38 -36.29
N ALA A 42 -17.15 30.59 -35.11
CA ALA A 42 -16.47 30.33 -33.85
C ALA A 42 -16.44 28.81 -33.66
N LEU A 43 -15.23 28.26 -33.62
CA LEU A 43 -14.98 26.88 -33.19
C LEU A 43 -15.42 26.75 -31.73
N SER A 44 -16.64 26.28 -31.52
CA SER A 44 -17.12 25.86 -30.21
C SER A 44 -16.44 24.54 -29.86
N ILE A 45 -15.44 24.61 -28.97
CA ILE A 45 -15.00 23.46 -28.17
C ILE A 45 -16.16 23.14 -27.22
N ASN A 46 -17.18 22.44 -27.73
CA ASN A 46 -18.14 21.73 -26.92
C ASN A 46 -17.68 20.27 -26.94
N GLU A 47 -16.78 19.92 -26.02
CA GLU A 47 -16.69 18.54 -25.54
C GLU A 47 -18.04 18.22 -24.90
N VAL A 48 -18.93 17.62 -25.69
CA VAL A 48 -20.05 16.87 -25.16
C VAL A 48 -19.42 15.70 -24.43
N GLU A 49 -19.25 15.83 -23.11
CA GLU A 49 -19.23 14.67 -22.23
C GLU A 49 -20.53 13.92 -22.53
N GLN A 50 -20.41 12.90 -23.37
CA GLN A 50 -21.50 12.04 -23.74
C GLN A 50 -21.93 11.38 -22.42
N GLU A 51 -23.04 11.85 -21.84
CA GLU A 51 -23.58 11.33 -20.58
C GLU A 51 -23.88 9.85 -20.77
N ARG A 52 -22.89 9.01 -20.49
CA ARG A 52 -23.00 7.56 -20.58
C ARG A 52 -24.07 7.15 -19.59
N GLN A 53 -25.18 6.64 -20.11
CA GLN A 53 -26.28 6.24 -19.25
C GLN A 53 -25.83 5.08 -18.36
N PRO A 54 -26.09 5.14 -17.04
CA PRO A 54 -25.72 4.06 -16.13
C PRO A 54 -26.51 2.79 -16.45
N SER A 55 -25.82 1.66 -16.51
CA SER A 55 -26.45 0.33 -16.63
C SER A 55 -27.26 -0.01 -15.39
N ASP A 56 -28.20 -0.96 -15.49
CA ASP A 56 -28.96 -1.46 -14.34
C ASP A 56 -28.04 -2.04 -13.25
N TRP A 57 -26.96 -2.72 -13.67
CA TRP A 57 -25.91 -3.20 -12.79
C TRP A 57 -25.20 -2.06 -12.05
N CYS A 58 -24.85 -0.99 -12.77
CA CYS A 58 -24.25 0.19 -12.15
C CYS A 58 -25.19 0.85 -11.15
N ASN A 59 -26.48 0.99 -11.48
CA ASN A 59 -27.48 1.54 -10.58
C ASN A 59 -27.69 0.65 -9.34
N TYR A 60 -27.65 -0.67 -9.52
CA TYR A 60 -27.70 -1.63 -8.42
C TYR A 60 -26.50 -1.45 -7.47
N ILE A 61 -25.27 -1.51 -7.98
CA ILE A 61 -24.05 -1.31 -7.16
C ILE A 61 -24.11 0.05 -6.44
N PHE A 62 -24.44 1.12 -7.17
CA PHE A 62 -24.53 2.45 -6.60
C PHE A 62 -25.58 2.52 -5.49
N GLY A 63 -26.76 1.95 -5.72
CA GLY A 63 -27.82 1.86 -4.71
C GLY A 63 -27.40 1.05 -3.48
N THR A 64 -26.68 -0.04 -3.66
CA THR A 64 -26.16 -0.86 -2.56
C THR A 64 -25.16 -0.08 -1.71
N LEU A 65 -24.17 0.56 -2.32
CA LEU A 65 -23.17 1.35 -1.58
C LEU A 65 -23.80 2.61 -0.94
N LEU A 66 -24.77 3.23 -1.62
CA LEU A 66 -25.60 4.30 -1.08
C LEU A 66 -26.39 3.83 0.15
N SER A 67 -26.93 2.61 0.16
CA SER A 67 -27.67 2.10 1.32
C SER A 67 -26.78 1.86 2.56
N ILE A 68 -25.48 1.62 2.33
CA ILE A 68 -24.51 1.37 3.41
C ILE A 68 -24.07 2.68 4.07
N TYR A 69 -23.78 3.71 3.28
CA TYR A 69 -23.24 5.00 3.75
C TYR A 69 -24.28 6.13 3.81
N GLU A 70 -25.46 5.93 3.24
CA GLU A 70 -26.60 6.84 3.24
C GLU A 70 -26.21 8.29 2.89
N SER A 71 -26.36 9.20 3.85
CA SER A 71 -26.12 10.63 3.65
C SER A 71 -24.65 10.97 3.37
N THR A 72 -23.68 10.18 3.85
CA THR A 72 -22.25 10.44 3.59
C THR A 72 -21.88 10.06 2.17
N TRP A 73 -22.52 9.04 1.60
CA TRP A 73 -22.38 8.70 0.18
C TRP A 73 -22.76 9.87 -0.72
N ILE A 74 -23.94 10.46 -0.49
CA ILE A 74 -24.45 11.56 -1.32
C ILE A 74 -23.52 12.78 -1.28
N LYS A 75 -22.89 13.03 -0.12
CA LYS A 75 -21.91 14.13 0.03
C LYS A 75 -20.64 13.89 -0.77
N SER A 76 -20.19 12.64 -0.90
CA SER A 76 -18.94 12.28 -1.58
C SER A 76 -19.11 12.02 -3.08
N TYR A 77 -20.20 11.36 -3.47
CA TYR A 77 -20.41 10.85 -4.83
C TYR A 77 -21.69 11.36 -5.50
N GLY A 78 -22.53 12.12 -4.79
CA GLY A 78 -23.79 12.64 -5.31
C GLY A 78 -24.93 11.61 -5.27
N ARG A 79 -26.04 11.97 -5.95
CA ARG A 79 -27.27 11.17 -5.96
C ARG A 79 -27.36 10.19 -7.12
N ARG A 80 -26.48 10.31 -8.12
CA ARG A 80 -26.48 9.48 -9.32
C ARG A 80 -25.06 9.02 -9.64
N PRO A 81 -24.90 7.79 -10.17
CA PRO A 81 -23.59 7.32 -10.62
C PRO A 81 -23.13 8.18 -11.80
N THR A 82 -21.88 8.66 -11.73
CA THR A 82 -21.27 9.54 -12.73
C THR A 82 -19.79 9.23 -12.91
N GLY A 83 -19.26 9.59 -14.09
CA GLY A 83 -17.83 9.54 -14.42
C GLY A 83 -17.19 8.18 -14.11
N ARG A 84 -16.08 8.20 -13.36
CA ARG A 84 -15.27 7.00 -13.03
C ARG A 84 -16.03 5.91 -12.26
N PHE A 85 -17.17 6.22 -11.65
CA PHE A 85 -18.00 5.20 -11.02
C PHE A 85 -18.56 4.21 -12.05
N LEU A 86 -18.89 4.68 -13.25
CA LEU A 86 -19.41 3.84 -14.32
C LEU A 86 -18.39 2.78 -14.72
N ASP A 87 -17.13 3.20 -14.91
CA ASP A 87 -16.03 2.28 -15.25
C ASP A 87 -15.74 1.29 -14.12
N PHE A 88 -15.81 1.77 -12.87
CA PHE A 88 -15.66 0.90 -11.70
C PHE A 88 -16.75 -0.18 -11.68
N ALA A 89 -18.01 0.19 -11.83
CA ALA A 89 -19.14 -0.72 -11.81
C ALA A 89 -19.09 -1.73 -12.96
N ASP A 90 -18.73 -1.30 -14.16
CA ASP A 90 -18.57 -2.18 -15.33
C ASP A 90 -17.42 -3.18 -15.14
N SER A 91 -16.39 -2.83 -14.36
CA SER A 91 -15.26 -3.72 -14.05
C SER A 91 -15.53 -4.73 -12.92
N LEU A 92 -16.71 -4.67 -12.29
CA LEU A 92 -17.01 -5.37 -11.05
C LEU A 92 -17.92 -6.58 -11.32
N THR A 93 -17.49 -7.74 -10.86
CA THR A 93 -18.32 -8.95 -10.80
C THR A 93 -19.15 -9.00 -9.51
N GLU A 94 -20.14 -9.89 -9.45
CA GLU A 94 -20.99 -10.06 -8.26
C GLU A 94 -20.20 -10.51 -7.02
N ALA A 95 -19.24 -11.43 -7.18
CA ALA A 95 -18.38 -11.87 -6.09
C ALA A 95 -17.49 -10.73 -5.56
N GLU A 96 -16.96 -9.91 -6.46
CA GLU A 96 -16.18 -8.72 -6.11
C GLU A 96 -17.02 -7.65 -5.43
N LEU A 97 -18.27 -7.46 -5.85
CA LEU A 97 -19.21 -6.56 -5.17
C LEU A 97 -19.45 -6.99 -3.72
N MET A 98 -19.75 -8.26 -3.49
CA MET A 98 -19.99 -8.79 -2.14
C MET A 98 -18.77 -8.57 -1.24
N ARG A 99 -17.57 -8.72 -1.78
CA ARG A 99 -16.31 -8.43 -1.09
C ARG A 99 -16.16 -6.93 -0.77
N VAL A 100 -16.42 -6.05 -1.74
CA VAL A 100 -16.39 -4.58 -1.51
C VAL A 100 -17.41 -4.18 -0.44
N MET A 101 -18.62 -4.72 -0.50
CA MET A 101 -19.65 -4.48 0.51
C MET A 101 -19.20 -4.91 1.91
N GLN A 102 -18.57 -6.07 2.02
CA GLN A 102 -18.06 -6.57 3.28
C GLN A 102 -16.99 -5.64 3.86
N HIS A 103 -16.03 -5.19 3.05
CA HIS A 103 -15.04 -4.18 3.45
C HIS A 103 -15.68 -2.88 3.91
N CYS A 104 -16.70 -2.39 3.20
CA CYS A 104 -17.42 -1.18 3.59
C CYS A 104 -18.11 -1.32 4.96
N ARG A 105 -18.69 -2.49 5.25
CA ARG A 105 -19.31 -2.78 6.56
C ARG A 105 -18.27 -2.87 7.67
N GLU A 106 -17.15 -3.54 7.42
CA GLU A 106 -16.03 -3.63 8.39
C GLU A 106 -15.50 -2.23 8.75
N ARG A 107 -15.32 -1.35 7.76
CA ARG A 107 -14.93 0.06 7.98
C ARG A 107 -15.95 0.82 8.83
N LEU A 108 -17.25 0.65 8.58
CA LEU A 108 -18.29 1.26 9.39
C LEU A 108 -18.26 0.76 10.84
N GLN A 109 -18.03 -0.54 11.05
CA GLN A 109 -17.88 -1.13 12.39
C GLN A 109 -16.63 -0.60 13.12
N ALA A 110 -15.54 -0.33 12.38
CA ALA A 110 -14.34 0.32 12.89
C ALA A 110 -14.53 1.82 13.20
N GLY A 111 -15.70 2.40 12.88
CA GLY A 111 -16.05 3.79 13.15
C GLY A 111 -15.77 4.75 11.99
N GLU A 112 -15.35 4.26 10.82
CA GLU A 112 -15.14 5.07 9.63
C GLU A 112 -16.47 5.31 8.89
N LYS A 113 -17.07 6.48 9.15
CA LYS A 113 -18.39 6.85 8.62
C LYS A 113 -18.39 7.35 7.17
N TRP A 114 -17.22 7.64 6.63
CA TRP A 114 -17.07 8.18 5.26
C TRP A 114 -16.81 7.04 4.26
N PRO A 115 -17.42 7.11 3.06
CA PRO A 115 -17.19 6.11 2.05
C PRO A 115 -15.74 6.14 1.56
N PRO A 116 -15.18 4.99 1.13
CA PRO A 116 -13.86 4.92 0.51
C PRO A 116 -13.78 5.81 -0.73
N ILE A 117 -12.60 6.34 -1.05
CA ILE A 117 -12.37 7.03 -2.34
C ILE A 117 -12.41 6.03 -3.51
N MET A 118 -12.63 6.50 -4.74
CA MET A 118 -12.79 5.63 -5.91
C MET A 118 -11.59 4.69 -6.14
N GLY A 119 -10.37 5.20 -5.93
CA GLY A 119 -9.15 4.39 -6.02
C GLY A 119 -9.08 3.30 -4.94
N GLU A 120 -9.60 3.57 -3.75
CA GLU A 120 -9.71 2.58 -2.68
C GLU A 120 -10.78 1.53 -3.01
N LEU A 121 -11.96 1.92 -3.48
CA LEU A 121 -13.01 0.98 -3.92
C LEU A 121 -12.48 -0.01 -4.96
N THR A 122 -11.70 0.49 -5.92
CA THR A 122 -11.07 -0.33 -6.96
C THR A 122 -10.04 -1.32 -6.40
N LEU A 123 -9.42 -1.01 -5.26
CA LEU A 123 -8.46 -1.88 -4.59
C LEU A 123 -9.17 -2.91 -3.69
N LEU A 124 -10.29 -2.53 -3.06
CA LEU A 124 -11.03 -3.39 -2.15
C LEU A 124 -11.58 -4.66 -2.81
N LYS A 125 -11.84 -4.64 -4.13
CA LYS A 125 -12.31 -5.83 -4.85
C LYS A 125 -11.31 -6.99 -4.86
N THR A 126 -10.01 -6.72 -4.75
CA THR A 126 -8.96 -7.77 -4.73
C THR A 126 -8.41 -8.05 -3.33
N GLN A 127 -8.62 -7.16 -2.37
CA GLN A 127 -8.10 -7.33 -1.01
C GLN A 127 -8.88 -8.38 -0.19
N LEU A 128 -8.18 -9.09 0.68
CA LEU A 128 -8.80 -9.98 1.66
C LEU A 128 -9.59 -9.19 2.68
N THR A 129 -10.82 -9.64 2.95
CA THR A 129 -11.64 -9.11 4.06
C THR A 129 -10.98 -9.39 5.41
N GLU A 130 -11.46 -8.74 6.47
CA GLU A 130 -10.94 -9.00 7.81
C GLU A 130 -11.14 -10.46 8.22
N SER A 131 -12.31 -11.04 7.97
CA SER A 131 -12.60 -12.45 8.23
C SER A 131 -11.65 -13.39 7.48
N GLU A 132 -11.49 -13.20 6.16
CA GLU A 132 -10.58 -14.00 5.33
C GLU A 132 -9.13 -13.88 5.82
N SER A 133 -8.72 -12.68 6.24
CA SER A 133 -7.36 -12.45 6.75
C SER A 133 -7.09 -13.18 8.07
N LEU A 134 -8.09 -13.26 8.95
CA LEU A 134 -7.99 -13.99 10.22
C LEU A 134 -7.93 -15.51 9.98
N GLU A 135 -8.79 -16.02 9.10
CA GLU A 135 -8.75 -17.44 8.73
C GLU A 135 -7.43 -17.84 8.05
N ALA A 136 -6.95 -17.02 7.12
CA ALA A 136 -5.66 -17.24 6.47
C ALA A 136 -4.49 -17.18 7.46
N LEU A 137 -4.53 -16.24 8.42
CA LEU A 137 -3.55 -16.17 9.49
C LEU A 137 -3.58 -17.45 10.34
N ASN A 138 -4.75 -17.92 10.74
CA ASN A 138 -4.90 -19.15 11.53
C ASN A 138 -4.31 -20.36 10.78
N ARG A 139 -4.60 -20.50 9.47
CA ARG A 139 -3.99 -21.54 8.62
C ARG A 139 -2.47 -21.46 8.59
N VAL A 140 -1.92 -20.26 8.41
CA VAL A 140 -0.47 -20.04 8.38
C VAL A 140 0.19 -20.33 9.73
N VAL A 141 -0.45 -19.97 10.84
CA VAL A 141 0.05 -20.25 12.20
C VAL A 141 -0.01 -21.74 12.52
N ASN A 142 -1.10 -22.42 12.11
CA ASN A 142 -1.31 -23.86 12.30
C ASN A 142 -0.53 -24.74 11.31
N LYS A 143 0.19 -24.12 10.36
CA LYS A 143 0.97 -24.81 9.31
C LYS A 143 0.12 -25.62 8.33
N GLU A 144 -1.09 -25.16 8.06
CA GLU A 144 -2.02 -25.75 7.08
C GLU A 144 -2.33 -24.74 5.96
N PRO A 145 -1.33 -24.30 5.17
CA PRO A 145 -1.53 -23.28 4.15
C PRO A 145 -2.31 -23.85 2.96
N ASN A 146 -3.38 -23.15 2.56
CA ASN A 146 -4.18 -23.52 1.40
C ASN A 146 -3.53 -22.99 0.10
N ASN A 147 -3.07 -21.73 0.13
CA ASN A 147 -2.59 -21.03 -1.05
C ASN A 147 -1.06 -20.97 -1.12
N GLN A 148 -0.49 -20.76 -2.32
CA GLN A 148 0.95 -20.54 -2.48
C GLN A 148 1.44 -19.30 -1.73
N LEU A 149 0.62 -18.25 -1.66
CA LEU A 149 0.87 -17.05 -0.85
C LEU A 149 1.03 -17.41 0.62
N GLU A 150 0.09 -18.18 1.17
CA GLU A 150 0.13 -18.64 2.57
C GLU A 150 1.37 -19.52 2.82
N LYS A 151 1.72 -20.41 1.88
CA LYS A 151 2.95 -21.21 1.94
C LYS A 151 4.20 -20.32 2.01
N TRP A 152 4.27 -19.29 1.15
CA TRP A 152 5.39 -18.35 1.13
C TRP A 152 5.52 -17.59 2.45
N ILE A 153 4.40 -17.06 2.97
CA ILE A 153 4.37 -16.33 4.24
C ILE A 153 4.78 -17.25 5.38
N MET A 154 4.27 -18.48 5.43
CA MET A 154 4.63 -19.47 6.45
C MET A 154 6.14 -19.75 6.47
N GLN A 155 6.76 -19.91 5.30
CA GLN A 155 8.19 -20.23 5.17
C GLN A 155 9.10 -19.04 5.47
N ASN A 156 8.81 -17.87 4.92
CA ASN A 156 9.70 -16.71 4.98
C ASN A 156 9.43 -15.82 6.20
N LYS A 157 8.16 -15.68 6.60
CA LYS A 157 7.70 -14.73 7.61
C LYS A 157 7.05 -15.40 8.83
N GLY A 158 6.90 -16.72 8.83
CA GLY A 158 6.22 -17.46 9.91
C GLY A 158 6.92 -17.37 11.27
N TYR A 159 8.22 -17.07 11.32
CA TYR A 159 8.92 -16.81 12.57
C TYR A 159 8.59 -15.42 13.14
N GLU A 160 8.55 -14.39 12.29
CA GLU A 160 8.17 -13.03 12.69
C GLU A 160 6.73 -13.00 13.22
N LEU A 161 5.81 -13.68 12.53
CA LEU A 161 4.40 -13.76 12.94
C LEU A 161 4.21 -14.40 14.33
N ARG A 162 4.97 -15.45 14.66
CA ARG A 162 4.87 -16.14 15.96
C ARG A 162 5.36 -15.33 17.15
N ARG A 163 6.17 -14.29 16.92
CA ARG A 163 6.75 -13.45 17.97
C ARG A 163 5.95 -12.17 18.23
N LEU A 164 5.03 -11.83 17.34
CA LEU A 164 4.26 -10.61 17.45
C LEU A 164 3.12 -10.76 18.46
N PRO A 165 2.75 -9.67 19.16
CA PRO A 165 1.56 -9.67 19.99
C PRO A 165 0.30 -9.78 19.12
N GLN A 166 -0.75 -10.37 19.69
CA GLN A 166 -2.03 -10.63 18.99
C GLN A 166 -2.69 -9.34 18.45
N SER A 167 -2.45 -8.19 19.08
CA SER A 167 -2.97 -6.89 18.61
C SER A 167 -2.34 -6.42 17.30
N LEU A 168 -1.12 -6.85 16.97
CA LEU A 168 -0.38 -6.41 15.79
C LEU A 168 -0.26 -7.49 14.71
N ILE A 169 -0.45 -8.77 15.07
CA ILE A 169 -0.24 -9.90 14.16
C ILE A 169 -1.12 -9.80 12.91
N VAL A 170 -2.39 -9.40 13.05
CA VAL A 170 -3.34 -9.32 11.93
C VAL A 170 -2.92 -8.24 10.94
N ARG A 171 -2.56 -7.05 11.44
CA ARG A 171 -2.07 -5.95 10.60
C ARG A 171 -0.80 -6.36 9.87
N ARG A 172 0.16 -6.96 10.57
CA ARG A 172 1.43 -7.38 9.97
C ARG A 172 1.24 -8.52 8.96
N PHE A 173 0.30 -9.42 9.22
CA PHE A 173 -0.08 -10.46 8.27
C PHE A 173 -0.65 -9.88 6.98
N LYS A 174 -1.55 -8.89 7.06
CA LYS A 174 -2.08 -8.19 5.88
C LYS A 174 -0.95 -7.54 5.05
N GLU A 175 0.06 -6.97 5.70
CA GLU A 175 1.25 -6.41 5.04
C GLU A 175 2.05 -7.50 4.30
N PHE A 176 2.34 -8.63 4.95
CA PHE A 176 3.04 -9.76 4.30
C PHE A 176 2.21 -10.40 3.18
N TYR A 177 0.90 -10.41 3.30
CA TYR A 177 0.03 -10.93 2.24
C TYR A 177 0.10 -10.04 0.99
N ARG A 178 0.10 -8.71 1.16
CA ARG A 178 0.29 -7.76 0.06
C ARG A 178 1.69 -7.90 -0.57
N GLU A 179 2.72 -8.12 0.25
CA GLU A 179 4.08 -8.40 -0.24
C GLU A 179 4.10 -9.68 -1.08
N ALA A 180 3.51 -10.75 -0.58
CA ALA A 180 3.42 -12.03 -1.29
C ALA A 180 2.65 -11.89 -2.62
N MET A 181 1.54 -11.16 -2.63
CA MET A 181 0.78 -10.85 -3.85
C MET A 181 1.65 -10.10 -4.87
N SER A 182 2.38 -9.08 -4.44
CA SER A 182 3.29 -8.33 -5.33
C SER A 182 4.42 -9.21 -5.88
N LEU A 183 4.93 -10.16 -5.09
CA LEU A 183 5.93 -11.13 -5.55
C LEU A 183 5.35 -12.11 -6.56
N GLN A 184 4.10 -12.53 -6.37
CA GLN A 184 3.38 -13.39 -7.30
C GLN A 184 3.16 -12.69 -8.64
N GLU A 185 2.70 -11.45 -8.64
CA GLU A 185 2.53 -10.62 -9.85
C GLU A 185 3.86 -10.42 -10.59
N LYS A 186 4.97 -10.30 -9.86
CA LYS A 186 6.33 -10.18 -10.43
C LYS A 186 6.93 -11.53 -10.88
N GLY A 187 6.24 -12.65 -10.64
CA GLY A 187 6.75 -14.00 -10.94
C GLY A 187 7.94 -14.45 -10.08
N LYS A 188 8.15 -13.82 -8.91
CA LYS A 188 9.28 -14.08 -7.99
C LYS A 188 8.88 -14.89 -6.75
N LEU A 189 7.65 -15.38 -6.70
CA LEU A 189 7.14 -16.14 -5.56
C LEU A 189 7.74 -17.55 -5.54
N VAL A 190 8.81 -17.75 -4.77
CA VAL A 190 9.44 -19.07 -4.59
C VAL A 190 8.96 -19.69 -3.29
N THR A 191 8.24 -20.81 -3.38
CA THR A 191 7.70 -21.57 -2.23
C THR A 191 8.36 -22.93 -2.04
N GLU A 192 9.28 -23.30 -2.94
CA GLU A 192 10.10 -24.48 -2.81
C GLU A 192 11.14 -24.20 -1.71
N VAL A 193 11.06 -24.90 -0.58
CA VAL A 193 12.14 -24.90 0.41
C VAL A 193 13.36 -25.50 -0.29
N PRO A 194 14.55 -24.86 -0.29
CA PRO A 194 15.76 -25.50 -0.75
C PRO A 194 15.91 -26.80 0.04
N LYS A 195 15.70 -27.94 -0.63
CA LYS A 195 15.63 -29.27 -0.01
C LYS A 195 16.99 -29.75 0.52
N GLY A 196 18.01 -28.89 0.49
CA GLY A 196 19.31 -29.15 1.05
C GLY A 196 19.47 -28.42 2.37
N LEU A 197 19.83 -29.17 3.43
CA LEU A 197 20.77 -28.61 4.40
C LEU A 197 21.89 -27.90 3.61
N ALA A 198 22.41 -26.80 4.14
CA ALA A 198 23.62 -26.19 3.58
C ALA A 198 24.64 -27.31 3.36
N GLN A 199 25.02 -27.56 2.09
CA GLN A 199 25.97 -28.62 1.73
C GLN A 199 27.32 -28.42 2.43
N HIS A 200 27.55 -27.20 2.93
CA HIS A 200 28.72 -26.81 3.66
C HIS A 200 28.25 -26.23 4.99
N SER A 201 28.38 -27.01 6.07
CA SER A 201 28.38 -26.46 7.42
C SER A 201 29.54 -25.48 7.51
N VAL A 202 29.27 -24.21 7.82
CA VAL A 202 30.33 -23.24 8.09
C VAL A 202 30.96 -23.65 9.42
N LYS A 203 32.08 -24.37 9.34
CA LYS A 203 32.82 -24.81 10.53
C LYS A 203 33.27 -23.57 11.30
N ASN A 204 33.05 -23.57 12.61
CA ASN A 204 33.54 -22.51 13.47
C ASN A 204 35.08 -22.56 13.50
N LEU A 205 35.75 -21.43 13.79
CA LEU A 205 37.20 -21.37 13.96
C LEU A 205 37.71 -22.37 15.00
N VAL A 206 36.90 -22.66 16.02
CA VAL A 206 37.20 -23.67 17.04
C VAL A 206 37.17 -25.08 16.45
N ASP A 207 36.20 -25.38 15.58
CA ASP A 207 36.07 -26.69 14.93
C ASP A 207 37.23 -26.92 13.94
N LEU A 208 37.63 -25.88 13.19
CA LEU A 208 38.78 -25.94 12.30
C LEU A 208 40.08 -26.25 13.07
N LYS A 209 40.33 -25.52 14.16
CA LYS A 209 41.53 -25.77 14.99
C LYS A 209 41.50 -27.14 15.66
N ARG A 210 40.31 -27.62 16.04
CA ARG A 210 40.15 -28.97 16.60
C ARG A 210 40.45 -30.03 15.54
N GLU A 211 39.93 -29.89 14.32
CA GLU A 211 40.23 -30.81 13.23
C GLU A 211 41.70 -30.76 12.80
N GLU A 212 42.32 -29.59 12.76
CA GLU A 212 43.76 -29.43 12.50
C GLU A 212 44.61 -30.13 13.56
N PHE A 213 44.23 -30.00 14.84
CA PHE A 213 44.88 -30.69 15.94
C PHE A 213 44.67 -32.20 15.85
N GLU A 214 43.45 -32.66 15.56
CA GLU A 214 43.13 -34.09 15.39
C GLU A 214 43.84 -34.70 14.16
N GLN A 215 44.11 -33.93 13.11
CA GLN A 215 44.90 -34.38 11.95
C GLN A 215 46.39 -34.53 12.29
N GLN A 216 46.96 -33.59 13.05
CA GLN A 216 48.39 -33.59 13.38
C GLN A 216 48.74 -34.54 14.52
N HIS A 217 47.85 -34.68 15.50
CA HIS A 217 48.11 -35.41 16.75
C HIS A 217 47.18 -36.62 16.95
N GLY A 218 46.25 -36.87 16.03
CA GLY A 218 45.25 -37.93 16.19
C GLY A 218 44.25 -37.61 17.31
N LYS A 219 43.66 -38.65 17.90
CA LYS A 219 42.70 -38.51 19.01
C LYS A 219 43.36 -38.21 20.37
N SER A 220 44.63 -37.83 20.41
CA SER A 220 45.29 -37.49 21.67
C SER A 220 44.73 -36.18 22.22
N LEU A 221 44.62 -36.05 23.54
CA LEU A 221 44.30 -34.76 24.14
C LEU A 221 45.45 -33.77 23.93
N ASP A 222 45.11 -32.49 23.80
CA ASP A 222 46.10 -31.40 23.85
C ASP A 222 46.94 -31.54 25.14
N PRO A 223 48.28 -31.50 25.04
CA PRO A 223 49.18 -31.63 26.19
C PRO A 223 48.87 -30.64 27.32
N ARG A 224 48.31 -29.46 27.00
CA ARG A 224 47.87 -28.49 28.01
C ARG A 224 46.67 -29.00 28.80
N ILE A 225 45.70 -29.65 28.14
CA ILE A 225 44.51 -30.21 28.78
C ILE A 225 44.90 -31.46 29.58
N ALA A 226 45.80 -32.29 29.05
CA ALA A 226 46.35 -33.43 29.77
C ALA A 226 47.05 -33.00 31.09
N ALA A 227 47.83 -31.92 31.04
CA ALA A 227 48.46 -31.36 32.24
C ALA A 227 47.44 -30.85 33.27
N ILE A 228 46.38 -30.16 32.83
CA ILE A 228 45.31 -29.69 33.72
C ILE A 228 44.57 -30.85 34.38
N LEU A 229 44.23 -31.91 33.63
CA LEU A 229 43.59 -33.10 34.18
C LEU A 229 44.49 -33.79 35.21
N SER A 230 45.77 -33.96 34.89
CA SER A 230 46.74 -34.58 35.81
C SER A 230 46.97 -33.78 37.09
N ASN A 231 46.88 -32.44 37.01
CA ASN A 231 46.98 -31.58 38.20
C ASN A 231 45.69 -31.61 39.02
N ARG A 232 44.52 -31.76 38.37
CA ARG A 232 43.24 -31.88 39.07
C ARG A 232 43.08 -33.20 39.82
N GLU A 233 43.61 -34.28 39.25
CA GLU A 233 43.65 -35.60 39.92
C GLU A 233 44.53 -35.57 41.16
N LYS A 234 45.65 -34.82 41.13
CA LYS A 234 46.55 -34.63 42.28
C LYS A 234 46.00 -33.72 43.38
N GLU A 235 45.02 -32.86 43.09
CA GLU A 235 44.36 -32.00 44.08
C GLU A 235 43.20 -32.71 44.81
N GLN A 236 42.83 -33.92 44.38
CA GLN A 236 41.76 -34.73 44.99
C GLN A 236 42.28 -35.92 45.82
N GLU A 237 43.59 -36.16 45.83
CA GLU A 237 44.30 -37.03 46.78
C GLU A 237 44.79 -36.22 48.00
#